data_AF-A0A349BM52-F1
#
_entry.id   AF-A0A349BM52-F1
#
_cell.length_a   1.000
_cell.length_b   1.000
_cell.length_c   1.000
_cell.angle_alpha   90.00
_cell.angle_beta   90.00
_cell.angle_gamma   90.00
#
_symmetry.space_group_name_H-M   'P 1'
#
loop_
_entity.id
_entity.type
_entity.pdbx_description
1 polymer ?
#
loop_
_entity_poly.entity_id
_entity_poly.type
_entity_poly.pdbx_seq_one_letter_code
_entity_poly.pdbx_strand_id
1 'polypeptide(L)'
;MKLKKERVLILARNIIEGLIEKGSIVPNIPKGDLTGKIENIITEDLMVEDRINEEVREIMKAYSKQIDQGSINYNKMFQMIKNKLVQERGIVL
;
A
#
# COMPACT_ATOMS: atom_id res chain seq x y z
N MET A 1 4.04 -7.44 -4.77
CA MET A 1 4.29 -6.05 -5.23
C MET A 1 4.13 -5.92 -6.74
N LYS A 2 3.21 -5.06 -7.20
CA LYS A 2 2.87 -4.85 -8.62
C LYS A 2 3.92 -4.05 -9.43
N LEU A 3 4.95 -3.47 -8.77
CA LEU A 3 6.03 -2.69 -9.40
C LEU A 3 7.41 -3.13 -8.88
N LYS A 4 8.40 -3.19 -9.80
CA LYS A 4 9.81 -3.46 -9.45
C LYS A 4 10.46 -2.23 -8.80
N LYS A 5 11.39 -2.43 -7.87
CA LYS A 5 12.13 -1.35 -7.18
C LYS A 5 12.78 -0.35 -8.14
N GLU A 6 13.37 -0.85 -9.22
CA GLU A 6 13.97 0.00 -10.27
C GLU A 6 12.96 0.98 -10.90
N ARG A 7 11.70 0.57 -11.09
CA ARG A 7 10.65 1.47 -11.60
C ARG A 7 10.26 2.52 -10.56
N VAL A 8 10.21 2.15 -9.29
CA VAL A 8 9.93 3.10 -8.19
C VAL A 8 11.03 4.17 -8.13
N LEU A 9 12.29 3.78 -8.27
CA LEU A 9 13.42 4.71 -8.30
C LEU A 9 13.32 5.70 -9.48
N ILE A 10 13.00 5.22 -10.68
CA ILE A 10 12.83 6.08 -11.86
C ILE A 10 11.66 7.06 -11.65
N LEU A 11 10.54 6.58 -11.12
CA LEU A 11 9.38 7.42 -10.81
C LEU A 11 9.72 8.49 -9.78
N ALA A 12 10.41 8.11 -8.69
CA ALA A 12 10.82 9.04 -7.64
C ALA A 12 11.71 10.17 -8.18
N ARG A 13 12.66 9.84 -9.07
CA ARG A 13 13.52 10.84 -9.73
C ARG A 13 12.72 11.80 -10.60
N ASN A 14 11.83 11.28 -11.45
CA ASN A 14 11.01 12.09 -12.35
C ASN A 14 10.09 13.03 -11.57
N ILE A 15 9.50 12.57 -10.45
CA ILE A 15 8.66 13.40 -9.57
C ILE A 15 9.48 14.55 -8.99
N ILE A 16 10.66 14.27 -8.45
CA ILE A 16 11.52 15.30 -7.85
C ILE A 16 11.97 16.33 -8.90
N GLU A 17 12.38 15.86 -10.08
CA GLU A 17 12.79 16.74 -11.17
C GLU A 17 11.64 17.66 -11.60
N GLY A 18 10.44 17.11 -11.82
CA GLY A 18 9.28 17.91 -12.16
C GLY A 18 8.86 18.91 -11.07
N LEU A 19 9.01 18.56 -9.78
CA LEU A 19 8.70 19.46 -8.67
C LEU A 19 9.70 20.62 -8.56
N ILE A 20 10.98 20.35 -8.81
CA ILE A 20 12.05 21.37 -8.81
C ILE A 20 11.89 22.29 -10.02
N GLU A 21 11.70 21.72 -11.23
CA GLU A 21 11.54 22.50 -12.46
C GLU A 21 10.34 23.46 -12.40
N LYS A 22 9.25 23.04 -11.74
CA LYS A 22 8.07 23.89 -11.54
C LYS A 22 8.21 24.89 -10.40
N GLY A 23 9.32 24.87 -9.65
CA GLY A 23 9.53 25.72 -8.48
C GLY A 23 8.56 25.42 -7.32
N SER A 24 7.92 24.24 -7.33
CA SER A 24 6.98 23.82 -6.28
C SER A 24 7.68 23.46 -4.98
N ILE A 25 8.96 23.08 -5.05
CA ILE A 25 9.80 22.76 -3.90
C ILE A 25 11.18 23.38 -4.04
N VAL A 26 11.80 23.72 -2.91
CA VAL A 26 13.23 24.03 -2.82
C VAL A 26 13.87 22.96 -1.92
N PRO A 27 14.71 22.07 -2.48
CA PRO A 27 15.34 21.02 -1.68
C PRO A 27 16.22 21.63 -0.58
N ASN A 28 16.00 21.24 0.67
CA ASN A 28 16.86 21.59 1.81
C ASN A 28 17.87 20.48 2.15
N ILE A 29 17.82 19.37 1.43
CA ILE A 29 18.66 18.18 1.59
C ILE A 29 19.22 17.75 0.23
N PRO A 30 20.29 16.92 0.20
CA PRO A 30 20.79 16.35 -1.04
C PRO A 30 19.69 15.65 -1.86
N LYS A 31 19.74 15.79 -3.19
CA LYS A 31 18.77 15.18 -4.12
C LYS A 31 18.66 13.66 -3.95
N GLY A 32 19.76 12.99 -3.59
CA GLY A 32 19.79 11.55 -3.30
C GLY A 32 18.90 11.18 -2.12
N ASP A 33 19.00 11.90 -1.00
CA ASP A 33 18.21 11.67 0.20
C ASP A 33 16.73 11.97 -0.02
N LEU A 34 16.44 13.03 -0.79
CA LEU A 34 15.08 13.35 -1.21
C LEU A 34 14.48 12.23 -2.08
N THR A 35 15.28 11.67 -3.00
CA THR A 35 14.88 10.53 -3.84
C THR A 35 14.56 9.30 -3.00
N GLY A 36 15.41 8.98 -2.03
CA GLY A 36 15.16 7.86 -1.11
C GLY A 36 13.88 8.04 -0.28
N LYS A 37 13.59 9.26 0.18
CA LYS A 37 12.32 9.57 0.87
C LYS A 37 11.11 9.33 -0.01
N ILE A 38 11.12 9.81 -1.26
CA ILE A 38 10.02 9.61 -2.21
C ILE A 38 9.89 8.12 -2.58
N GLU A 39 11.00 7.40 -2.78
CA GLU A 39 10.99 5.96 -3.02
C GLU A 39 10.31 5.20 -1.88
N ASN A 40 10.64 5.54 -0.63
CA ASN A 40 10.01 4.95 0.55
C ASN A 40 8.51 5.25 0.61
N ILE A 41 8.10 6.49 0.37
CA ILE A 41 6.68 6.88 0.35
C ILE A 41 5.91 6.07 -0.70
N ILE A 42 6.42 5.99 -1.94
CA ILE A 42 5.78 5.22 -3.00
C ILE A 42 5.74 3.73 -2.63
N THR A 43 6.81 3.20 -2.05
CA THR A 43 6.88 1.79 -1.64
C THR A 43 5.86 1.49 -0.54
N GLU A 44 5.77 2.34 0.48
CA GLU A 44 4.80 2.21 1.56
C GLU A 44 3.37 2.22 1.02
N ASP A 45 3.06 3.15 0.11
CA ASP A 45 1.76 3.25 -0.55
C ASP A 45 1.42 1.96 -1.33
N LEU A 46 2.37 1.44 -2.12
CA LEU A 46 2.21 0.18 -2.85
C LEU A 46 2.02 -1.05 -1.94
N MET A 47 2.48 -0.96 -0.69
CA MET A 47 2.35 -2.04 0.31
C MET A 47 1.06 -1.94 1.13
N VAL A 48 0.25 -0.89 0.98
CA VAL A 48 -1.01 -0.72 1.73
C VAL A 48 -1.96 -1.90 1.47
N GLU A 49 -2.14 -2.30 0.20
CA GLU A 49 -3.01 -3.43 -0.14
C GLU A 49 -2.49 -4.75 0.48
N ASP A 50 -1.18 -4.99 0.42
CA ASP A 50 -0.57 -6.20 0.98
C ASP A 50 -0.76 -6.25 2.51
N ARG A 51 -0.62 -5.11 3.20
CA ARG A 51 -0.87 -4.99 4.65
C ARG A 51 -2.33 -5.27 5.01
N ILE A 52 -3.29 -4.71 4.26
CA ILE A 52 -4.72 -5.00 4.46
C ILE A 52 -4.97 -6.50 4.27
N ASN A 53 -4.44 -7.10 3.20
CA ASN A 53 -4.67 -8.51 2.92
C ASN A 53 -4.15 -9.42 4.04
N GLU A 54 -3.00 -9.10 4.64
CA GLU A 54 -2.47 -9.87 5.77
C GLU A 54 -3.34 -9.72 7.01
N GLU A 55 -3.79 -8.50 7.32
CA GLU A 55 -4.70 -8.25 8.45
C GLU A 55 -6.05 -8.97 8.28
N VAL A 56 -6.59 -9.00 7.04
CA VAL A 56 -7.79 -9.80 6.73
C VAL A 56 -7.54 -11.28 7.05
N ARG A 57 -6.38 -11.84 6.66
CA ARG A 57 -6.04 -13.24 6.97
C ARG A 57 -5.95 -13.49 8.47
N GLU A 58 -5.36 -12.56 9.23
CA GLU A 58 -5.28 -12.66 10.69
C GLU A 58 -6.67 -12.68 11.34
N ILE A 59 -7.57 -11.80 10.92
CA ILE A 59 -8.96 -11.79 11.39
C ILE A 59 -9.65 -13.10 11.02
N MET A 60 -9.44 -13.60 9.81
CA MET A 60 -10.01 -14.86 9.32
C MET A 60 -9.56 -16.07 10.13
N LYS A 61 -8.36 -16.08 10.72
CA LYS A 61 -7.89 -17.18 11.59
C LYS A 61 -8.84 -17.41 12.77
N ALA A 62 -9.45 -16.36 13.32
CA ALA A 62 -10.43 -16.47 14.41
C ALA A 62 -11.72 -17.18 14.00
N TYR A 63 -12.07 -17.16 12.72
CA TYR A 63 -13.30 -17.75 12.17
C TYR A 63 -13.07 -19.08 11.44
N SER A 64 -11.83 -19.57 11.41
CA SER A 64 -11.43 -20.82 10.73
C SER A 64 -12.36 -22.00 11.03
N LYS A 65 -12.66 -22.26 12.31
CA LYS A 65 -13.57 -23.35 12.73
C LYS A 65 -14.99 -23.25 12.15
N GLN A 66 -15.52 -22.03 11.99
CA GLN A 66 -16.87 -21.82 11.44
C GLN A 66 -16.87 -22.00 9.91
N ILE A 67 -15.78 -21.61 9.26
CA ILE A 67 -15.57 -21.81 7.83
C ILE A 67 -15.42 -23.30 7.52
N ASP A 68 -14.65 -24.04 8.33
CA ASP A 68 -14.44 -25.49 8.18
C ASP A 68 -15.74 -26.29 8.38
N GLN A 69 -16.64 -25.80 9.23
CA GLN A 69 -17.98 -26.37 9.42
C GLN A 69 -18.95 -26.06 8.26
N GLY A 70 -18.49 -25.38 7.20
CA GLY A 70 -19.27 -25.07 5.99
C GLY A 70 -20.32 -23.98 6.18
N SER A 71 -20.36 -23.33 7.35
CA SER A 71 -21.37 -22.31 7.67
C SER A 71 -21.15 -20.98 6.95
N ILE A 72 -19.91 -20.71 6.50
CA ILE A 72 -19.52 -19.44 5.89
C ILE A 72 -18.60 -19.67 4.69
N ASN A 73 -18.87 -18.98 3.58
CA ASN A 73 -17.99 -18.98 2.41
C ASN A 73 -16.77 -18.07 2.65
N TYR A 74 -15.56 -18.67 2.62
CA TYR A 74 -14.28 -17.99 2.84
C TYR A 74 -14.12 -16.73 1.97
N ASN A 75 -14.36 -16.84 0.66
CA ASN A 75 -14.16 -15.72 -0.28
C ASN A 75 -15.10 -14.57 0.03
N LYS A 76 -16.36 -14.86 0.38
CA LYS A 76 -17.34 -13.83 0.73
C LYS A 76 -16.92 -13.10 2.01
N MET A 77 -16.50 -13.84 3.04
CA MET A 77 -16.07 -13.24 4.31
C MET A 77 -14.79 -12.42 4.16
N PHE A 78 -13.82 -12.91 3.38
CA PHE A 78 -12.60 -12.18 3.04
C PHE A 78 -12.92 -10.82 2.42
N GLN A 79 -13.81 -10.78 1.42
CA GLN A 79 -14.20 -9.53 0.77
C GLN A 79 -14.95 -8.59 1.72
N MET A 80 -15.83 -9.11 2.58
CA MET A 80 -16.54 -8.30 3.57
C MET A 80 -15.58 -7.63 4.56
N ILE A 81 -14.61 -8.38 5.10
CA ILE A 81 -13.61 -7.84 6.04
C ILE A 81 -12.69 -6.85 5.32
N LYS A 82 -12.22 -7.17 4.11
CA LYS A 82 -11.39 -6.27 3.30
C LYS A 82 -12.11 -4.93 3.07
N ASN A 83 -13.36 -4.96 2.62
CA ASN A 83 -14.15 -3.74 2.37
C ASN A 83 -14.33 -2.91 3.64
N LYS A 84 -14.58 -3.56 4.78
CA LYS A 84 -14.71 -2.87 6.06
C LYS A 84 -13.41 -2.15 6.45
N LEU A 85 -12.27 -2.83 6.36
CA LEU A 85 -10.96 -2.25 6.68
C LEU A 85 -10.59 -1.08 5.76
N VAL A 86 -10.90 -1.20 4.47
CA VAL A 86 -10.66 -0.14 3.47
C VAL A 86 -11.48 1.10 3.79
N GLN A 87 -12.76 0.95 4.13
CA GLN A 87 -13.65 2.05 4.52
C GLN A 87 -13.21 2.71 5.83
N GLU A 88 -12.88 1.92 6.86
CA GLU A 88 -12.45 2.44 8.17
C GLU A 88 -11.15 3.24 8.08
N ARG A 89 -10.25 2.87 7.16
CA ARG A 89 -8.95 3.54 6.98
C ARG A 89 -8.94 4.58 5.87
N GLY A 90 -10.06 4.80 5.17
CA GLY A 90 -10.15 5.75 4.06
C GLY A 90 -9.19 5.43 2.90
N ILE A 91 -8.88 4.15 2.69
CA ILE A 91 -7.96 3.70 1.65
C ILE A 91 -8.71 3.65 0.31
N VAL A 92 -8.07 4.12 -0.76
CA VAL A 92 -8.59 3.95 -2.12
C VAL A 92 -7.82 2.79 -2.76
N LEU A 93 -8.53 1.73 -3.15
CA LEU A 93 -7.97 0.54 -3.82
C LEU A 93 -8.13 0.62 -5.34
#